data_AF-A0A9E7A4H9-F1
#
_entry.id   AF-A0A9E7A4H9-F1
#
_cell.length_a   1.000
_cell.length_b   1.000
_cell.length_c   1.000
_cell.angle_alpha   90.00
_cell.angle_beta   90.00
_cell.angle_gamma   90.00
#
_symmetry.space_group_name_H-M   'P 1'
#
loop_
_entity.id
_entity.type
_entity.pdbx_description
1 polymer ?
#
loop_
_entity_poly.entity_id
_entity_poly.type
_entity_poly.pdbx_seq_one_letter_code
_entity_poly.pdbx_strand_id
1 'polypeptide(L)'
;MNRTNLVKQIEVLNKMPSEDSAAWLLGAADAVEFMKKDALADNIVIWASASHILIHGVLAPTEKTTPPDFDDLRRMMVFPDASWGIEHVSGGGEPDRVYLTPPLDSPGCKSLVGGEKLIFKRGFEGMNDYVPPIEISQKLVHSLRLHFIAERHAYCKLNDQGDLEDVINIVKIPNGWGDRDGTAITIRAEEFYEYMILSKTTLIRKFDFTRTGKNFSSWSNDNRSKKEGTGLSYHCGKGPAASFCNGVQVIVPPLTYEDVLLKHMNEREGVGKKYASFVIHDWRNKRIFETSGAPGNLTNYFTKTEGLPYEVSPAFFRPEVLHKYKADPEKYKIENRSISCRGAWHLETYDINAEGQVHSYIIYLSRLPYEEQLYWKSFNEPPKGPISARAIQTDFEGTWSTDYDPLENLKRRVRALDDLAPAWWNPRRDGLTSVVHLPATDSAAEWADEIHKLDQMLVEGFQPRPLRELVTAKGGTFEQPWGSLRLLEEMFVAGGMPPADAKGVVEPLKRLHALRTPLKGHGALSDRKALAAEARTEFGSFRAHFTQLAAGCDTALKRIIDELLPGSDIAD
;
A
#
# COMPACT_ATOMS: atom_id res chain seq x y z
N MET A 1 -5.96 -20.94 -4.62
CA MET A 1 -7.31 -20.87 -5.26
C MET A 1 -7.82 -19.43 -5.32
N ASN A 2 -8.19 -18.90 -6.49
CA ASN A 2 -8.68 -17.51 -6.62
C ASN A 2 -10.13 -17.36 -6.09
N ARG A 3 -10.49 -16.19 -5.54
CA ARG A 3 -11.76 -15.84 -4.87
C ARG A 3 -13.00 -16.29 -5.66
N THR A 4 -13.03 -16.06 -6.97
CA THR A 4 -14.16 -16.46 -7.84
C THR A 4 -14.36 -17.97 -7.89
N ASN A 5 -13.28 -18.76 -7.86
CA ASN A 5 -13.37 -20.22 -7.84
C ASN A 5 -13.89 -20.71 -6.49
N LEU A 6 -13.48 -20.07 -5.38
CA LEU A 6 -14.00 -20.36 -4.04
C LEU A 6 -15.50 -20.13 -3.93
N VAL A 7 -15.97 -18.97 -4.37
CA VAL A 7 -17.41 -18.66 -4.37
C VAL A 7 -18.17 -19.75 -5.13
N LYS A 8 -17.73 -20.10 -6.34
CA LYS A 8 -18.39 -21.14 -7.15
C LYS A 8 -18.42 -22.51 -6.46
N GLN A 9 -17.32 -22.93 -5.83
CA GLN A 9 -17.29 -24.22 -5.12
C GLN A 9 -18.19 -24.23 -3.89
N ILE A 10 -18.19 -23.14 -3.11
CA ILE A 10 -19.08 -22.99 -1.96
C ILE A 10 -20.54 -22.91 -2.39
N GLU A 11 -20.85 -22.22 -3.50
CA GLU A 11 -22.20 -22.15 -4.08
C GLU A 11 -22.74 -23.52 -4.45
N VAL A 12 -21.93 -24.38 -5.08
CA VAL A 12 -22.34 -25.78 -5.39
C VAL A 12 -22.70 -26.55 -4.11
N LEU A 13 -21.98 -26.30 -3.01
CA LEU A 13 -22.25 -26.94 -1.73
C LEU A 13 -23.45 -26.33 -0.98
N ASN A 14 -23.75 -25.06 -1.21
CA ASN A 14 -24.72 -24.27 -0.46
C ASN A 14 -26.06 -24.06 -1.17
N LYS A 15 -26.12 -24.06 -2.49
CA LYS A 15 -27.33 -23.75 -3.25
C LYS A 15 -27.88 -25.01 -3.88
N MET A 16 -29.12 -25.34 -3.52
CA MET A 16 -29.82 -26.46 -4.14
C MET A 16 -30.06 -26.15 -5.64
N PRO A 17 -29.62 -27.04 -6.55
CA PRO A 17 -29.87 -26.86 -7.98
C PRO A 17 -31.34 -27.12 -8.32
N SER A 18 -31.81 -26.52 -9.43
CA SER A 18 -33.18 -26.74 -9.95
C SER A 18 -33.36 -28.15 -10.52
N GLU A 19 -32.32 -28.68 -11.16
CA GLU A 19 -32.21 -30.06 -11.64
C GLU A 19 -31.45 -30.89 -10.60
N ASP A 20 -31.72 -32.20 -10.52
CA ASP A 20 -31.03 -33.13 -9.61
C ASP A 20 -31.05 -32.77 -8.10
N SER A 21 -32.04 -31.99 -7.66
CA SER A 21 -32.21 -31.57 -6.25
C SER A 21 -32.24 -32.76 -5.28
N ALA A 22 -32.84 -33.89 -5.67
CA ALA A 22 -32.87 -35.11 -4.85
C ALA A 22 -31.47 -35.71 -4.62
N ALA A 23 -30.63 -35.74 -5.66
CA ALA A 23 -29.26 -36.23 -5.55
C ALA A 23 -28.42 -35.27 -4.68
N TRP A 24 -28.58 -33.96 -4.88
CA TRP A 24 -27.90 -32.94 -4.07
C TRP A 24 -28.28 -33.05 -2.58
N LEU A 25 -29.56 -33.22 -2.26
CA LEU A 25 -30.05 -33.38 -0.88
C LEU A 25 -29.47 -34.60 -0.18
N LEU A 26 -29.13 -35.66 -0.92
CA LEU A 26 -28.52 -36.90 -0.40
C LEU A 26 -26.98 -36.91 -0.46
N GLY A 27 -26.38 -35.83 -0.98
CA GLY A 27 -24.95 -35.72 -1.31
C GLY A 27 -24.12 -34.86 -0.36
N ALA A 28 -24.52 -34.65 0.91
CA ALA A 28 -23.73 -33.81 1.83
C ALA A 28 -22.28 -34.31 2.05
N ALA A 29 -22.02 -35.61 1.82
CA ALA A 29 -20.69 -36.19 1.91
C ALA A 29 -19.69 -35.65 0.86
N ASP A 30 -20.16 -35.05 -0.24
CA ASP A 30 -19.31 -34.46 -1.28
C ASP A 30 -18.46 -33.30 -0.72
N ALA A 31 -18.93 -32.67 0.36
CA ALA A 31 -18.22 -31.61 1.05
C ALA A 31 -16.87 -32.08 1.65
N VAL A 32 -16.70 -33.38 1.91
CA VAL A 32 -15.43 -33.93 2.40
C VAL A 32 -14.31 -33.74 1.37
N GLU A 33 -14.60 -33.93 0.09
CA GLU A 33 -13.62 -33.70 -0.98
C GLU A 33 -13.25 -32.23 -1.10
N PHE A 34 -14.21 -31.32 -0.86
CA PHE A 34 -13.91 -29.89 -0.71
C PHE A 34 -12.96 -29.63 0.47
N MET A 35 -13.25 -30.15 1.68
CA MET A 35 -12.41 -29.96 2.86
C MET A 35 -10.98 -30.47 2.67
N LYS A 36 -10.79 -31.57 1.92
CA LYS A 36 -9.45 -32.09 1.58
C LYS A 36 -8.71 -31.20 0.60
N LYS A 37 -9.38 -30.76 -0.48
CA LYS A 37 -8.77 -29.88 -1.49
C LYS A 37 -8.43 -28.51 -0.90
N ASP A 38 -9.32 -27.96 -0.09
CA ASP A 38 -9.14 -26.66 0.56
C ASP A 38 -7.97 -26.66 1.56
N ALA A 39 -7.75 -27.77 2.27
CA ALA A 39 -6.59 -27.91 3.18
C ALA A 39 -5.23 -27.89 2.47
N LEU A 40 -5.20 -28.11 1.15
CA LEU A 40 -3.99 -28.09 0.32
C LEU A 40 -3.92 -26.85 -0.59
N ALA A 41 -4.88 -25.93 -0.47
CA ALA A 41 -4.95 -24.75 -1.31
C ALA A 41 -4.08 -23.61 -0.74
N ASP A 42 -3.64 -22.71 -1.62
CA ASP A 42 -2.90 -21.50 -1.20
C ASP A 42 -3.72 -20.57 -0.31
N ASN A 43 -5.05 -20.72 -0.31
CA ASN A 43 -5.97 -20.01 0.55
C ASN A 43 -6.86 -21.03 1.23
N ILE A 44 -6.83 -21.07 2.56
CA ILE A 44 -7.55 -22.04 3.38
C ILE A 44 -8.76 -21.36 4.00
N VAL A 45 -9.93 -22.01 3.94
CA VAL A 45 -11.12 -21.55 4.66
C VAL A 45 -10.95 -21.77 6.15
N ILE A 46 -10.85 -20.67 6.90
CA ILE A 46 -10.78 -20.67 8.37
C ILE A 46 -12.15 -20.49 9.02
N TRP A 47 -13.13 -19.97 8.28
CA TRP A 47 -14.52 -19.90 8.73
C TRP A 47 -15.47 -19.80 7.55
N ALA A 48 -16.62 -20.46 7.64
CA ALA A 48 -17.73 -20.27 6.71
C ALA A 48 -19.06 -20.53 7.42
N SER A 49 -20.05 -19.70 7.15
CA SER A 49 -21.42 -19.90 7.60
C SER A 49 -22.36 -19.51 6.47
N ALA A 50 -23.16 -20.46 6.01
CA ALA A 50 -24.19 -20.27 5.00
C ALA A 50 -25.36 -21.24 5.26
N SER A 51 -26.39 -21.23 4.42
CA SER A 51 -27.63 -22.01 4.59
C SER A 51 -27.40 -23.49 4.89
N HIS A 52 -26.39 -24.12 4.27
CA HIS A 52 -26.10 -25.55 4.42
C HIS A 52 -24.65 -25.86 4.81
N ILE A 53 -23.91 -24.83 5.26
CA ILE A 53 -22.47 -24.93 5.53
C ILE A 53 -22.14 -24.25 6.84
N LEU A 54 -21.43 -24.98 7.69
CA LEU A 54 -20.66 -24.44 8.80
C LEU A 54 -19.23 -24.98 8.71
N ILE A 55 -18.26 -24.08 8.72
CA ILE A 55 -16.84 -24.37 8.95
C ILE A 55 -16.39 -23.39 10.03
N HIS A 56 -15.82 -23.89 11.11
CA HIS A 56 -15.30 -23.07 12.20
C HIS A 56 -13.89 -23.54 12.55
N GLY A 57 -12.90 -22.75 12.14
CA GLY A 57 -11.49 -22.93 12.45
C GLY A 57 -11.09 -22.26 13.75
N VAL A 58 -10.32 -22.97 14.56
CA VAL A 58 -9.60 -22.45 15.72
C VAL A 58 -8.19 -23.01 15.72
N LEU A 59 -7.29 -22.34 16.44
CA LEU A 59 -5.95 -22.83 16.67
C LEU A 59 -5.90 -23.58 18.01
N ALA A 60 -5.16 -24.67 18.05
CA ALA A 60 -4.96 -25.48 19.26
C ALA A 60 -3.47 -25.80 19.45
N PRO A 61 -2.98 -25.96 20.69
CA PRO A 61 -1.58 -26.31 20.93
C PRO A 61 -1.20 -27.59 20.20
N THR A 62 -0.14 -27.56 19.40
CA THR A 62 0.28 -28.70 18.55
C THR A 62 0.50 -29.98 19.35
N GLU A 63 1.07 -29.84 20.55
CA GLU A 63 1.32 -30.96 21.48
C GLU A 63 0.04 -31.67 21.95
N LYS A 64 -1.13 -31.01 21.88
CA LYS A 64 -2.43 -31.57 22.30
C LYS A 64 -3.25 -32.14 21.13
N THR A 65 -2.77 -31.97 19.90
CA THR A 65 -3.52 -32.29 18.67
C THR A 65 -2.74 -33.10 17.66
N THR A 66 -1.47 -33.40 17.95
CA THR A 66 -0.59 -34.18 17.08
C THR A 66 0.10 -35.29 17.90
N PRO A 67 -0.36 -36.55 17.82
CA PRO A 67 -1.48 -37.04 17.02
C PRO A 67 -2.87 -36.58 17.54
N PRO A 68 -3.90 -36.52 16.68
CA PRO A 68 -5.22 -36.04 17.08
C PRO A 68 -6.01 -37.08 17.88
N ASP A 69 -6.58 -36.68 19.02
CA ASP A 69 -7.64 -37.42 19.72
C ASP A 69 -9.01 -37.00 19.17
N PHE A 70 -9.51 -37.75 18.18
CA PHE A 70 -10.79 -37.43 17.56
C PHE A 70 -11.99 -37.69 18.46
N ASP A 71 -11.88 -38.52 19.49
CA ASP A 71 -12.97 -38.74 20.44
C ASP A 71 -13.10 -37.55 21.40
N ASP A 72 -11.98 -36.93 21.80
CA ASP A 72 -11.98 -35.66 22.51
C ASP A 72 -12.45 -34.51 21.63
N LEU A 73 -11.84 -34.33 20.44
CA LEU A 73 -12.15 -33.23 19.55
C LEU A 73 -13.62 -33.22 19.09
N ARG A 74 -14.29 -34.37 18.95
CA ARG A 74 -15.72 -34.39 18.61
C ARG A 74 -16.62 -33.72 19.65
N ARG A 75 -16.16 -33.61 20.91
CA ARG A 75 -16.88 -32.91 21.99
C ARG A 75 -16.70 -31.39 21.96
N MET A 76 -15.92 -30.86 21.00
CA MET A 76 -15.62 -29.44 20.95
C MET A 76 -16.89 -28.59 20.83
N MET A 77 -16.91 -27.49 21.59
CA MET A 77 -17.93 -26.46 21.56
C MET A 77 -17.27 -25.14 21.20
N VAL A 78 -17.42 -24.71 19.95
CA VAL A 78 -16.80 -23.49 19.44
C VAL A 78 -17.89 -22.54 18.95
N PHE A 79 -18.14 -21.50 19.73
CA PHE A 79 -19.18 -20.51 19.44
C PHE A 79 -18.60 -19.27 18.74
N PRO A 80 -19.22 -18.76 17.66
CA PRO A 80 -18.71 -17.59 16.94
C PRO A 80 -18.60 -16.31 17.78
N ASP A 81 -19.46 -16.14 18.78
CA ASP A 81 -19.55 -15.00 19.69
C ASP A 81 -18.64 -15.11 20.94
N ALA A 82 -18.13 -16.31 21.25
CA ALA A 82 -17.15 -16.49 22.33
C ALA A 82 -15.95 -15.56 22.14
N SER A 83 -15.63 -14.76 23.16
CA SER A 83 -14.59 -13.73 23.12
C SER A 83 -13.87 -13.65 24.48
N TRP A 84 -12.88 -12.76 24.59
CA TRP A 84 -12.24 -12.50 25.87
C TRP A 84 -13.25 -11.88 26.83
N GLY A 85 -13.33 -12.41 28.05
CA GLY A 85 -14.24 -11.94 29.09
C GLY A 85 -13.51 -11.55 30.37
N ILE A 86 -14.21 -10.80 31.23
CA ILE A 86 -13.86 -10.64 32.64
C ILE A 86 -14.85 -11.49 33.41
N GLU A 87 -14.37 -12.55 34.05
CA GLU A 87 -15.20 -13.47 34.83
C GLU A 87 -15.10 -13.12 36.31
N HIS A 88 -16.23 -13.17 37.02
CA HIS A 88 -16.28 -13.10 38.48
C HIS A 88 -16.83 -14.42 39.02
N VAL A 89 -16.05 -15.08 39.86
CA VAL A 89 -16.47 -16.32 40.53
C VAL A 89 -16.55 -16.06 42.02
N SER A 90 -17.71 -16.37 42.60
CA SER A 90 -17.96 -16.36 44.05
C SER A 90 -18.38 -17.75 44.53
N GLY A 91 -17.90 -18.15 45.72
CA GLY A 91 -18.20 -19.45 46.33
C GLY A 91 -17.24 -20.59 45.95
N GLY A 92 -17.61 -21.83 46.34
CA GLY A 92 -16.77 -23.02 46.13
C GLY A 92 -15.66 -23.23 47.18
N GLY A 93 -15.74 -22.55 48.34
CA GLY A 93 -14.75 -22.67 49.41
C GLY A 93 -13.49 -21.82 49.22
N GLU A 94 -13.39 -21.11 48.10
CA GLU A 94 -12.32 -20.16 47.78
C GLU A 94 -12.83 -18.71 47.88
N PRO A 95 -11.95 -17.73 48.13
CA PRO A 95 -12.29 -16.32 48.05
C PRO A 95 -12.79 -15.92 46.66
N ASP A 96 -13.61 -14.85 46.62
CA ASP A 96 -14.06 -14.23 45.38
C ASP A 96 -12.86 -13.85 44.52
N ARG A 97 -12.97 -14.13 43.22
CA ARG A 97 -11.90 -13.89 42.24
C ARG A 97 -12.44 -13.32 40.95
N VAL A 98 -11.66 -12.42 40.37
CA VAL A 98 -11.91 -11.81 39.07
C VAL A 98 -10.69 -12.04 38.18
N TYR A 99 -10.91 -12.55 36.97
CA TYR A 99 -9.81 -12.86 36.04
C TYR A 99 -10.28 -12.78 34.58
N LEU A 100 -9.31 -12.73 33.67
CA LEU A 100 -9.60 -12.78 32.24
C LEU A 100 -9.84 -14.22 31.80
N THR A 101 -10.97 -14.47 31.15
CA THR A 101 -11.30 -15.74 30.53
C THR A 101 -11.00 -15.70 29.03
N PRO A 102 -10.17 -16.62 28.51
CA PRO A 102 -9.95 -16.72 27.07
C PRO A 102 -11.18 -17.29 26.36
N PRO A 103 -11.33 -17.04 25.04
CA PRO A 103 -12.49 -17.53 24.28
C PRO A 103 -12.65 -19.06 24.24
N LEU A 104 -11.59 -19.83 24.53
CA LEU A 104 -11.55 -21.29 24.54
C LEU A 104 -11.22 -21.83 25.95
N ASP A 105 -11.73 -21.19 26.99
CA ASP A 105 -11.51 -21.62 28.38
C ASP A 105 -12.22 -22.95 28.70
N SER A 106 -13.46 -23.11 28.23
CA SER A 106 -14.27 -24.33 28.42
C SER A 106 -14.82 -24.88 27.09
N PRO A 107 -13.96 -25.31 26.15
CA PRO A 107 -14.37 -25.63 24.78
C PRO A 107 -14.95 -27.06 24.64
N GLY A 108 -15.41 -27.70 25.73
CA GLY A 108 -15.97 -29.05 25.73
C GLY A 108 -14.97 -30.20 25.46
N CYS A 109 -13.70 -29.88 25.19
CA CYS A 109 -12.63 -30.84 24.90
C CYS A 109 -11.30 -30.33 25.46
N LYS A 110 -10.41 -31.24 25.86
CA LYS A 110 -9.11 -30.89 26.46
C LYS A 110 -8.10 -30.42 25.41
N SER A 111 -8.22 -30.92 24.18
CA SER A 111 -7.32 -30.59 23.07
C SER A 111 -7.33 -29.11 22.69
N LEU A 112 -8.45 -28.40 22.90
CA LEU A 112 -8.56 -26.97 22.55
C LEU A 112 -8.21 -26.01 23.70
N VAL A 113 -8.01 -26.52 24.93
CA VAL A 113 -7.67 -25.66 26.09
C VAL A 113 -6.29 -25.04 25.87
N GLY A 114 -6.20 -23.71 26.00
CA GLY A 114 -5.00 -22.94 25.66
C GLY A 114 -4.84 -22.64 24.17
N GLY A 115 -5.85 -22.95 23.36
CA GLY A 115 -5.93 -22.58 21.96
C GLY A 115 -6.34 -21.11 21.73
N GLU A 116 -6.46 -20.73 20.47
CA GLU A 116 -6.81 -19.38 20.04
C GLU A 116 -8.00 -19.39 19.08
N LYS A 117 -8.95 -18.46 19.28
CA LYS A 117 -9.96 -18.17 18.27
C LYS A 117 -9.40 -17.29 17.16
N LEU A 118 -9.82 -17.56 15.93
CA LEU A 118 -9.46 -16.78 14.75
C LEU A 118 -10.49 -15.68 14.46
N ILE A 119 -11.78 -15.99 14.64
CA ILE A 119 -12.92 -15.16 14.24
C ILE A 119 -13.83 -14.86 15.43
N PHE A 120 -14.32 -13.63 15.52
CA PHE A 120 -15.31 -13.21 16.52
C PHE A 120 -16.50 -12.56 15.82
N LYS A 121 -17.71 -12.97 16.21
CA LYS A 121 -18.99 -12.37 15.79
C LYS A 121 -19.76 -11.96 17.04
N ARG A 122 -19.29 -10.91 17.70
CA ARG A 122 -19.85 -10.44 18.98
C ARG A 122 -21.15 -9.70 18.73
N GLY A 123 -22.21 -10.11 19.41
CA GLY A 123 -23.46 -9.35 19.45
C GLY A 123 -23.29 -8.02 20.19
N PHE A 124 -24.21 -7.10 19.96
CA PHE A 124 -24.36 -5.91 20.80
C PHE A 124 -25.63 -6.09 21.62
N GLU A 125 -25.46 -6.46 22.89
CA GLU A 125 -26.56 -6.62 23.82
C GLU A 125 -27.42 -5.34 23.87
N GLY A 126 -28.74 -5.50 23.73
CA GLY A 126 -29.70 -4.40 23.68
C GLY A 126 -29.92 -3.76 22.30
N MET A 127 -29.19 -4.17 21.25
CA MET A 127 -29.42 -3.71 19.87
C MET A 127 -29.94 -4.84 18.97
N ASN A 128 -31.27 -4.88 18.78
CA ASN A 128 -31.94 -5.94 18.01
C ASN A 128 -31.59 -5.94 16.51
N ASP A 129 -31.25 -4.78 15.94
CA ASP A 129 -30.92 -4.64 14.52
C ASP A 129 -29.40 -4.63 14.25
N TYR A 130 -28.59 -4.92 15.28
CA TYR A 130 -27.14 -4.96 15.11
C TYR A 130 -26.71 -6.20 14.34
N VAL A 131 -26.02 -5.99 13.22
CA VAL A 131 -25.38 -7.07 12.46
C VAL A 131 -23.91 -7.15 12.88
N PRO A 132 -23.50 -8.20 13.63
CA PRO A 132 -22.12 -8.32 14.09
C PRO A 132 -21.13 -8.28 12.93
N PRO A 133 -20.14 -7.37 12.96
CA PRO A 133 -19.05 -7.42 12.01
C PRO A 133 -18.25 -8.70 12.25
N ILE A 134 -17.50 -9.08 11.22
CA ILE A 134 -16.49 -10.12 11.35
C ILE A 134 -15.24 -9.46 11.92
N GLU A 135 -14.89 -9.84 13.14
CA GLU A 135 -13.64 -9.45 13.77
C GLU A 135 -12.64 -10.60 13.64
N ILE A 136 -11.40 -10.28 13.27
CA ILE A 136 -10.28 -11.23 13.20
C ILE A 136 -9.39 -11.06 14.43
N SER A 137 -8.79 -12.15 14.91
CA SER A 137 -7.79 -12.15 15.98
C SER A 137 -6.74 -11.06 15.77
N GLN A 138 -6.68 -10.11 16.71
CA GLN A 138 -5.70 -9.02 16.67
C GLN A 138 -4.26 -9.54 16.80
N LYS A 139 -4.06 -10.63 17.56
CA LYS A 139 -2.74 -11.27 17.64
C LYS A 139 -2.28 -11.75 16.26
N LEU A 140 -3.16 -12.43 15.52
CA LEU A 140 -2.88 -12.87 14.15
C LEU A 140 -2.63 -11.68 13.20
N VAL A 141 -3.53 -10.71 13.20
CA VAL A 141 -3.47 -9.52 12.33
C VAL A 141 -2.18 -8.74 12.57
N HIS A 142 -1.82 -8.48 13.82
CA HIS A 142 -0.60 -7.73 14.17
C HIS A 142 0.67 -8.52 13.85
N SER A 143 0.73 -9.81 14.19
CA SER A 143 1.90 -10.65 13.90
C SER A 143 2.19 -10.72 12.40
N LEU A 144 1.16 -10.69 11.57
CA LEU A 144 1.28 -10.71 10.11
C LEU A 144 1.30 -9.32 9.45
N ARG A 145 1.29 -8.23 10.25
CA ARG A 145 1.28 -6.82 9.80
C ARG A 145 0.16 -6.51 8.81
N LEU A 146 -1.03 -7.03 9.08
CA LEU A 146 -2.16 -6.88 8.17
C LEU A 146 -3.03 -5.68 8.54
N HIS A 147 -3.57 -5.02 7.52
CA HIS A 147 -4.48 -3.88 7.65
C HIS A 147 -5.76 -4.15 6.88
N PHE A 148 -6.93 -3.86 7.47
CA PHE A 148 -8.21 -4.03 6.78
C PHE A 148 -8.42 -2.94 5.72
N ILE A 149 -8.65 -3.36 4.48
CA ILE A 149 -8.97 -2.49 3.33
C ILE A 149 -10.43 -2.74 2.92
N ALA A 150 -11.29 -1.75 3.18
CA ALA A 150 -12.74 -1.90 3.06
C ALA A 150 -13.17 -2.19 1.62
N GLU A 151 -12.56 -1.52 0.64
CA GLU A 151 -12.82 -1.62 -0.79
C GLU A 151 -12.51 -3.03 -1.34
N ARG A 152 -11.57 -3.74 -0.68
CA ARG A 152 -11.17 -5.10 -1.05
C ARG A 152 -11.95 -6.16 -0.28
N HIS A 153 -12.57 -5.78 0.84
CA HIS A 153 -13.12 -6.68 1.85
C HIS A 153 -12.07 -7.70 2.33
N ALA A 154 -10.87 -7.23 2.60
CA ALA A 154 -9.74 -8.08 2.96
C ALA A 154 -8.79 -7.40 3.95
N TYR A 155 -8.05 -8.21 4.70
CA TYR A 155 -6.87 -7.76 5.42
C TYR A 155 -5.65 -7.97 4.51
N CYS A 156 -4.95 -6.87 4.26
CA CYS A 156 -3.89 -6.79 3.27
C CYS A 156 -2.55 -6.41 3.90
N LYS A 157 -1.46 -6.72 3.20
CA LYS A 157 -0.13 -6.14 3.41
C LYS A 157 0.44 -5.64 2.09
N LEU A 158 1.52 -4.86 2.14
CA LEU A 158 2.27 -4.50 0.94
C LEU A 158 3.30 -5.60 0.61
N ASN A 159 3.47 -5.89 -0.67
CA ASN A 159 4.59 -6.70 -1.15
C ASN A 159 5.83 -5.85 -1.42
N ASP A 160 6.90 -6.50 -1.86
CA ASP A 160 8.19 -5.86 -2.18
C ASP A 160 8.09 -4.82 -3.31
N GLN A 161 6.98 -4.75 -4.05
CA GLN A 161 6.72 -3.73 -5.07
C GLN A 161 5.81 -2.59 -4.59
N GLY A 162 5.42 -2.60 -3.32
CA GLY A 162 4.47 -1.64 -2.75
C GLY A 162 3.03 -1.85 -3.24
N ASP A 163 2.72 -3.03 -3.77
CA ASP A 163 1.36 -3.41 -4.16
C ASP A 163 0.64 -4.13 -3.02
N LEU A 164 -0.67 -3.89 -2.92
CA LEU A 164 -1.52 -4.52 -1.90
C LEU A 164 -1.78 -5.99 -2.24
N GLU A 165 -1.45 -6.87 -1.29
CA GLU A 165 -1.76 -8.29 -1.32
C GLU A 165 -2.85 -8.65 -0.31
N ASP A 166 -3.88 -9.36 -0.75
CA ASP A 166 -4.93 -9.87 0.12
C ASP A 166 -4.45 -11.13 0.84
N VAL A 167 -4.35 -11.06 2.17
CA VAL A 167 -3.93 -12.20 3.01
C VAL A 167 -5.12 -12.87 3.64
N ILE A 168 -6.06 -12.11 4.23
CA ILE A 168 -7.32 -12.65 4.77
C ILE A 168 -8.49 -12.05 3.99
N ASN A 169 -9.26 -12.88 3.30
CA ASN A 169 -10.37 -12.43 2.47
C ASN A 169 -11.72 -12.67 3.17
N ILE A 170 -12.61 -11.68 3.12
CA ILE A 170 -14.00 -11.81 3.56
C ILE A 170 -14.88 -11.92 2.32
N VAL A 171 -15.48 -13.09 2.12
CA VAL A 171 -16.21 -13.45 0.92
C VAL A 171 -17.68 -13.64 1.25
N LYS A 172 -18.56 -12.82 0.67
CA LYS A 172 -20.00 -13.04 0.74
C LYS A 172 -20.38 -14.26 -0.10
N ILE A 173 -21.23 -15.11 0.45
CA ILE A 173 -21.76 -16.30 -0.22
C ILE A 173 -23.23 -16.02 -0.51
N PRO A 174 -23.67 -16.06 -1.78
CA PRO A 174 -25.06 -15.90 -2.09
C PRO A 174 -25.92 -16.91 -1.33
N ASN A 175 -27.02 -16.43 -0.80
CA ASN A 175 -27.97 -17.24 -0.08
C ASN A 175 -28.44 -18.47 -0.89
N GLY A 176 -28.48 -19.63 -0.24
CA GLY A 176 -28.99 -20.89 -0.81
C GLY A 176 -30.43 -21.19 -0.39
N TRP A 177 -30.87 -20.63 0.75
CA TRP A 177 -32.19 -20.79 1.36
C TRP A 177 -32.39 -19.78 2.51
N GLY A 178 -33.51 -19.04 2.52
CA GLY A 178 -33.85 -18.00 3.53
C GLY A 178 -33.71 -16.57 2.99
N ASP A 179 -33.42 -15.59 3.85
CA ASP A 179 -33.24 -14.16 3.48
C ASP A 179 -31.82 -13.60 3.76
N ARG A 180 -30.87 -14.43 4.22
CA ARG A 180 -29.52 -13.97 4.62
C ARG A 180 -28.43 -14.64 3.80
N ASP A 181 -27.56 -13.80 3.23
CA ASP A 181 -26.32 -14.26 2.61
C ASP A 181 -25.39 -14.93 3.62
N GLY A 182 -24.66 -15.93 3.16
CA GLY A 182 -23.59 -16.54 3.92
C GLY A 182 -22.31 -15.71 3.86
N THR A 183 -21.30 -16.13 4.61
CA THR A 183 -19.96 -15.55 4.53
C THR A 183 -18.90 -16.64 4.70
N ALA A 184 -17.81 -16.53 3.97
CA ALA A 184 -16.59 -17.32 4.13
C ALA A 184 -15.41 -16.40 4.37
N ILE A 185 -14.46 -16.87 5.16
CA ILE A 185 -13.21 -16.19 5.46
C ILE A 185 -12.07 -17.15 5.11
N THR A 186 -11.16 -16.69 4.27
CA THR A 186 -9.95 -17.44 3.92
C THR A 186 -8.71 -16.71 4.35
N ILE A 187 -7.64 -17.47 4.57
CA ILE A 187 -6.30 -16.94 4.82
C ILE A 187 -5.28 -17.58 3.88
N ARG A 188 -4.31 -16.80 3.40
CA ARG A 188 -3.19 -17.33 2.61
C ARG A 188 -2.36 -18.29 3.46
N ALA A 189 -2.15 -19.50 2.92
CA ALA A 189 -1.58 -20.63 3.63
C ALA A 189 -0.14 -20.35 4.09
N GLU A 190 0.66 -19.67 3.26
CA GLU A 190 2.06 -19.35 3.57
C GLU A 190 2.19 -18.57 4.88
N GLU A 191 1.52 -17.42 5.02
CA GLU A 191 1.53 -16.62 6.24
C GLU A 191 0.94 -17.36 7.42
N PHE A 192 -0.13 -18.12 7.18
CA PHE A 192 -0.83 -18.78 8.25
C PHE A 192 0.00 -19.92 8.85
N TYR A 193 0.68 -20.71 8.01
CA TYR A 193 1.59 -21.75 8.45
C TYR A 193 2.77 -21.18 9.24
N GLU A 194 3.35 -20.07 8.79
CA GLU A 194 4.40 -19.38 9.54
C GLU A 194 3.90 -18.95 10.94
N TYR A 195 2.72 -18.34 11.03
CA TYR A 195 2.10 -17.98 12.30
C TYR A 195 1.86 -19.20 13.20
N MET A 196 1.34 -20.29 12.65
CA MET A 196 1.06 -21.53 13.38
C MET A 196 2.32 -22.18 13.94
N ILE A 197 3.41 -22.20 13.17
CA ILE A 197 4.71 -22.73 13.62
C ILE A 197 5.25 -21.91 14.79
N LEU A 198 5.27 -20.57 14.66
CA LEU A 198 5.79 -19.68 15.69
C LEU A 198 4.93 -19.65 16.96
N SER A 199 3.61 -19.82 16.81
CA SER A 199 2.68 -19.94 17.94
C SER A 199 2.59 -21.35 18.51
N LYS A 200 3.26 -22.35 17.91
CA LYS A 200 3.18 -23.77 18.27
C LYS A 200 1.75 -24.31 18.27
N THR A 201 0.98 -23.94 17.26
CA THR A 201 -0.41 -24.33 17.10
C THR A 201 -0.69 -25.11 15.81
N THR A 202 -1.80 -25.85 15.79
CA THR A 202 -2.39 -26.46 14.59
C THR A 202 -3.80 -25.92 14.36
N LEU A 203 -4.27 -25.95 13.11
CA LEU A 203 -5.60 -25.50 12.75
C LEU A 203 -6.56 -26.68 12.92
N ILE A 204 -7.56 -26.48 13.76
CA ILE A 204 -8.64 -27.41 13.98
C ILE A 204 -9.90 -26.82 13.38
N ARG A 205 -10.48 -27.51 12.39
CA ARG A 205 -11.74 -27.12 11.75
C ARG A 205 -12.85 -28.05 12.17
N LYS A 206 -13.84 -27.52 12.90
CA LYS A 206 -15.15 -28.14 13.00
C LYS A 206 -15.91 -27.85 11.72
N PHE A 207 -16.57 -28.84 11.14
CA PHE A 207 -17.46 -28.61 10.01
C PHE A 207 -18.77 -29.37 10.16
N ASP A 208 -19.83 -28.77 9.60
CA ASP A 208 -21.15 -29.34 9.44
C ASP A 208 -21.71 -28.93 8.09
N PHE A 209 -22.02 -29.92 7.26
CA PHE A 209 -22.74 -29.73 6.02
C PHE A 209 -24.07 -30.46 6.16
N THR A 210 -25.15 -29.71 6.35
CA THR A 210 -26.49 -30.28 6.53
C THR A 210 -27.43 -29.78 5.47
N ARG A 211 -28.02 -30.70 4.70
CA ARG A 211 -28.96 -30.45 3.61
C ARG A 211 -30.31 -31.05 3.99
N THR A 212 -31.35 -30.23 3.98
CA THR A 212 -32.71 -30.63 4.34
C THR A 212 -33.71 -30.11 3.31
N GLY A 213 -34.56 -31.00 2.81
CA GLY A 213 -35.70 -30.65 1.97
C GLY A 213 -36.94 -30.31 2.80
N LYS A 214 -37.97 -29.77 2.15
CA LYS A 214 -39.26 -29.40 2.79
C LYS A 214 -39.95 -30.53 3.55
N ASN A 215 -39.70 -31.78 3.16
CA ASN A 215 -40.35 -32.97 3.73
C ASN A 215 -39.50 -33.65 4.83
N PHE A 216 -38.40 -33.04 5.26
CA PHE A 216 -37.57 -33.57 6.34
C PHE A 216 -38.26 -33.34 7.70
N SER A 217 -38.47 -34.41 8.47
CA SER A 217 -39.10 -34.35 9.79
C SER A 217 -38.23 -34.93 10.91
N SER A 218 -37.34 -35.88 10.59
CA SER A 218 -36.46 -36.52 11.58
C SER A 218 -35.31 -37.28 10.91
N TRP A 219 -34.24 -37.50 11.67
CA TRP A 219 -33.13 -38.37 11.26
C TRP A 219 -33.43 -39.84 11.60
N SER A 220 -33.19 -40.75 10.66
CA SER A 220 -33.13 -42.18 10.94
C SER A 220 -31.74 -42.60 11.46
N ASN A 221 -31.67 -43.74 12.13
CA ASN A 221 -30.39 -44.37 12.45
C ASN A 221 -29.83 -45.20 11.28
N ASP A 222 -30.66 -45.48 10.29
CA ASP A 222 -30.27 -46.19 9.08
C ASP A 222 -29.37 -45.31 8.20
N ASN A 223 -28.38 -45.91 7.52
CA ASN A 223 -27.45 -45.24 6.61
C ASN A 223 -26.49 -44.21 7.24
N ARG A 224 -26.01 -44.48 8.47
CA ARG A 224 -24.90 -43.73 9.06
C ARG A 224 -23.55 -44.35 8.70
N SER A 225 -22.56 -43.51 8.44
CA SER A 225 -21.18 -43.93 8.22
C SER A 225 -20.23 -43.08 9.05
N LYS A 226 -19.14 -43.67 9.52
CA LYS A 226 -18.06 -43.00 10.24
C LYS A 226 -16.76 -43.30 9.51
N LYS A 227 -15.94 -42.28 9.27
CA LYS A 227 -14.63 -42.40 8.66
C LYS A 227 -13.63 -41.58 9.46
N GLU A 228 -12.46 -42.17 9.66
CA GLU A 228 -11.36 -41.56 10.39
C GLU A 228 -10.06 -41.87 9.65
N GLY A 229 -9.20 -40.87 9.54
CA GLY A 229 -7.92 -40.97 8.86
C GLY A 229 -6.91 -39.97 9.43
N THR A 230 -5.78 -39.83 8.76
CA THR A 230 -4.69 -38.92 9.17
C THR A 230 -5.14 -37.47 9.05
N GLY A 231 -5.57 -36.88 10.17
CA GLY A 231 -5.98 -35.47 10.26
C GLY A 231 -7.43 -35.18 9.87
N LEU A 232 -8.28 -36.18 9.64
CA LEU A 232 -9.70 -35.96 9.31
C LEU A 232 -10.58 -37.07 9.90
N SER A 233 -11.61 -36.67 10.62
CA SER A 233 -12.60 -37.59 11.18
C SER A 233 -14.01 -37.03 11.02
N TYR A 234 -14.90 -37.81 10.44
CA TYR A 234 -16.26 -37.37 10.15
C TYR A 234 -17.25 -38.51 10.17
N HIS A 235 -18.51 -38.14 10.26
CA HIS A 235 -19.63 -39.06 10.09
C HIS A 235 -20.69 -38.41 9.21
N CYS A 236 -21.37 -39.25 8.45
CA CYS A 236 -22.44 -38.85 7.56
C CYS A 236 -23.69 -39.66 7.87
N GLY A 237 -24.86 -39.06 7.62
CA GLY A 237 -26.14 -39.74 7.66
C GLY A 237 -27.02 -39.32 6.49
N LYS A 238 -27.95 -40.21 6.10
CA LYS A 238 -28.96 -39.92 5.08
C LYS A 238 -30.34 -40.23 5.65
N GLY A 239 -31.29 -39.34 5.39
CA GLY A 239 -32.71 -39.52 5.69
C GLY A 239 -33.58 -39.20 4.47
N PRO A 240 -34.91 -39.27 4.61
CA PRO A 240 -35.82 -38.86 3.54
C PRO A 240 -35.59 -37.40 3.14
N ALA A 241 -35.14 -37.19 1.90
CA ALA A 241 -34.82 -35.86 1.35
C ALA A 241 -33.84 -35.02 2.19
N ALA A 242 -32.90 -35.66 2.90
CA ALA A 242 -31.90 -34.98 3.71
C ALA A 242 -30.61 -35.78 3.85
N SER A 243 -29.50 -35.07 4.06
CA SER A 243 -28.23 -35.67 4.46
C SER A 243 -27.41 -34.69 5.28
N PHE A 244 -26.51 -35.23 6.10
CA PHE A 244 -25.51 -34.43 6.78
C PHE A 244 -24.13 -35.05 6.70
N CYS A 245 -23.10 -34.21 6.81
CA CYS A 245 -21.72 -34.60 7.02
C CYS A 245 -21.11 -33.68 8.08
N ASN A 246 -20.78 -34.24 9.25
CA ASN A 246 -20.24 -33.50 10.38
C ASN A 246 -18.91 -34.12 10.80
N GLY A 247 -17.90 -33.28 11.05
CA GLY A 247 -16.57 -33.78 11.35
C GLY A 247 -15.61 -32.72 11.86
N VAL A 248 -14.39 -33.18 12.08
CA VAL A 248 -13.24 -32.41 12.54
C VAL A 248 -12.08 -32.68 11.61
N GLN A 249 -11.39 -31.62 11.19
CA GLN A 249 -10.15 -31.70 10.43
C GLN A 249 -9.02 -31.02 11.20
N VAL A 250 -7.86 -31.65 11.23
CA VAL A 250 -6.62 -31.15 11.81
C VAL A 250 -5.66 -30.88 10.67
N ILE A 251 -5.22 -29.63 10.56
CA ILE A 251 -4.27 -29.16 9.54
C ILE A 251 -3.01 -28.73 10.28
N VAL A 252 -1.93 -29.46 9.99
CA VAL A 252 -0.59 -29.17 10.51
C VAL A 252 0.18 -28.43 9.41
N PRO A 253 0.98 -27.40 9.75
CA PRO A 253 1.86 -26.76 8.78
C PRO A 253 2.77 -27.78 8.10
N PRO A 254 2.96 -27.72 6.76
CA PRO A 254 3.87 -28.61 6.05
C PRO A 254 5.35 -28.21 6.21
N LEU A 255 5.63 -27.16 6.99
CA LEU A 255 6.95 -26.58 7.23
C LEU A 255 7.36 -26.79 8.69
N THR A 256 8.67 -26.82 8.93
CA THR A 256 9.28 -26.87 10.26
C THR A 256 9.67 -25.48 10.74
N TYR A 257 10.06 -25.36 12.02
CA TYR A 257 10.64 -24.12 12.54
C TYR A 257 11.96 -23.80 11.84
N GLU A 258 12.76 -24.82 11.54
CA GLU A 258 14.03 -24.69 10.83
C GLU A 258 13.84 -24.14 9.41
N ASP A 259 12.77 -24.55 8.70
CA ASP A 259 12.44 -24.01 7.38
C ASP A 259 12.08 -22.52 7.46
N VAL A 260 11.29 -22.12 8.46
CA VAL A 260 10.94 -20.71 8.70
C VAL A 260 12.20 -19.91 9.05
N LEU A 261 13.04 -20.42 9.96
CA LEU A 261 14.29 -19.76 10.32
C LEU A 261 15.20 -19.56 9.10
N LEU A 262 15.35 -20.60 8.28
CA LEU A 262 16.15 -20.55 7.06
C LEU A 262 15.60 -19.54 6.05
N LYS A 263 14.28 -19.45 5.90
CA LYS A 263 13.63 -18.42 5.06
C LYS A 263 14.02 -17.01 5.52
N HIS A 264 13.86 -16.70 6.81
CA HIS A 264 14.21 -15.39 7.38
C HIS A 264 15.72 -15.08 7.27
N MET A 265 16.58 -16.07 7.45
CA MET A 265 18.03 -15.92 7.26
C MET A 265 18.37 -15.61 5.80
N ASN A 266 17.80 -16.35 4.85
CA ASN A 266 18.02 -16.14 3.43
C ASN A 266 17.53 -14.75 2.98
N GLU A 267 16.37 -14.29 3.47
CA GLU A 267 15.86 -12.94 3.19
C GLU A 267 16.81 -11.85 3.70
N ARG A 268 17.32 -12.01 4.94
CA ARG A 268 18.28 -11.08 5.55
C ARG A 268 19.62 -11.05 4.81
N GLU A 269 20.14 -12.21 4.45
CA GLU A 269 21.43 -12.34 3.75
C GLU A 269 21.32 -12.11 2.24
N GLY A 270 20.10 -12.02 1.71
CA GLY A 270 19.86 -11.88 0.27
C GLY A 270 20.22 -13.12 -0.54
N VAL A 271 20.18 -14.31 0.08
CA VAL A 271 20.45 -15.58 -0.60
C VAL A 271 19.36 -15.82 -1.66
N GLY A 272 19.78 -16.13 -2.88
CA GLY A 272 18.86 -16.29 -4.01
C GLY A 272 18.36 -14.98 -4.63
N LYS A 273 18.78 -13.81 -4.14
CA LYS A 273 18.49 -12.54 -4.81
C LYS A 273 19.11 -12.51 -6.20
N LYS A 274 18.31 -12.06 -7.15
CA LYS A 274 18.75 -11.79 -8.53
C LYS A 274 19.22 -10.34 -8.62
N TYR A 275 20.24 -10.11 -9.42
CA TYR A 275 20.81 -8.78 -9.64
C TYR A 275 20.91 -8.52 -11.13
N ALA A 276 20.40 -7.37 -11.58
CA ALA A 276 20.57 -6.94 -12.96
C ALA A 276 22.00 -6.40 -13.15
N SER A 277 22.52 -6.53 -14.37
CA SER A 277 23.78 -5.91 -14.76
C SER A 277 23.54 -4.54 -15.41
N PHE A 278 24.42 -3.59 -15.13
CA PHE A 278 24.40 -2.23 -15.63
C PHE A 278 25.76 -1.88 -16.23
N VAL A 279 25.76 -1.11 -17.32
CA VAL A 279 26.91 -0.34 -17.81
C VAL A 279 27.21 0.75 -16.78
N ILE A 280 28.38 0.66 -16.17
CA ILE A 280 28.85 1.61 -15.15
C ILE A 280 30.11 2.34 -15.60
N HIS A 281 30.34 3.53 -15.05
CA HIS A 281 31.62 4.20 -15.07
C HIS A 281 32.42 3.77 -13.84
N ASP A 282 33.31 2.79 -14.02
CA ASP A 282 34.18 2.28 -12.97
C ASP A 282 35.25 3.31 -12.62
N TRP A 283 35.03 4.05 -11.55
CA TRP A 283 35.96 5.06 -11.07
C TRP A 283 37.26 4.49 -10.53
N ARG A 284 37.24 3.24 -10.05
CA ARG A 284 38.44 2.61 -9.50
C ARG A 284 39.41 2.21 -10.60
N ASN A 285 38.91 1.52 -11.61
CA ASN A 285 39.73 0.98 -12.70
C ASN A 285 39.69 1.85 -13.97
N LYS A 286 39.00 3.00 -13.92
CA LYS A 286 38.91 4.00 -14.99
C LYS A 286 38.45 3.43 -16.33
N ARG A 287 37.37 2.65 -16.31
CA ARG A 287 36.80 1.99 -17.49
C ARG A 287 35.28 2.07 -17.49
N ILE A 288 34.67 1.86 -18.65
CA ILE A 288 33.23 1.68 -18.80
C ILE A 288 32.98 0.23 -19.16
N PHE A 289 32.19 -0.48 -18.35
CA PHE A 289 31.87 -1.88 -18.60
C PHE A 289 30.57 -2.30 -17.92
N GLU A 290 30.00 -3.44 -18.33
CA GLU A 290 28.78 -3.99 -17.73
C GLU A 290 29.12 -4.93 -16.57
N THR A 291 28.50 -4.71 -15.41
CA THR A 291 28.57 -5.59 -14.25
C THR A 291 27.30 -5.50 -13.41
N SER A 292 27.07 -6.46 -12.50
CA SER A 292 25.95 -6.39 -11.56
C SER A 292 26.41 -5.93 -10.18
N GLY A 293 25.47 -5.38 -9.40
CA GLY A 293 25.71 -5.04 -7.99
C GLY A 293 25.54 -6.21 -7.03
N ALA A 294 25.71 -7.45 -7.51
CA ALA A 294 25.64 -8.65 -6.68
C ALA A 294 26.78 -8.68 -5.65
N PRO A 295 26.58 -9.32 -4.47
CA PRO A 295 27.65 -9.54 -3.50
C PRO A 295 28.86 -10.20 -4.17
N GLY A 296 30.05 -9.63 -3.96
CA GLY A 296 31.31 -10.09 -4.55
C GLY A 296 31.68 -9.48 -5.92
N ASN A 297 30.77 -8.77 -6.58
CA ASN A 297 31.06 -8.07 -7.84
C ASN A 297 31.49 -6.61 -7.65
N LEU A 298 31.38 -6.08 -6.44
CA LEU A 298 31.74 -4.71 -6.06
C LEU A 298 32.75 -4.73 -4.91
N THR A 299 33.49 -3.63 -4.74
CA THR A 299 34.34 -3.38 -3.55
C THR A 299 34.04 -2.00 -2.98
N ASN A 300 34.40 -1.78 -1.71
CA ASN A 300 34.32 -0.46 -1.09
C ASN A 300 35.71 0.18 -0.91
N TYR A 301 35.77 1.38 -0.33
CA TYR A 301 37.01 2.11 -0.07
C TYR A 301 37.90 1.49 1.01
N PHE A 302 37.35 0.59 1.83
CA PHE A 302 38.03 -0.02 2.98
C PHE A 302 38.58 -1.42 2.67
N THR A 303 37.98 -2.14 1.71
CA THR A 303 38.41 -3.47 1.28
C THR A 303 39.22 -3.42 -0.02
N LYS A 304 40.44 -3.98 0.01
CA LYS A 304 41.32 -4.05 -1.17
C LYS A 304 41.09 -5.35 -1.94
N THR A 305 40.01 -5.43 -2.71
CA THR A 305 39.81 -6.53 -3.68
C THR A 305 40.26 -6.08 -5.06
N GLU A 306 41.23 -6.74 -5.69
CA GLU A 306 41.76 -6.31 -7.00
C GLU A 306 40.72 -6.42 -8.12
N GLY A 307 40.74 -5.48 -9.07
CA GLY A 307 39.95 -5.54 -10.31
C GLY A 307 38.44 -5.24 -10.21
N LEU A 308 37.85 -5.19 -9.00
CA LEU A 308 36.43 -4.85 -8.80
C LEU A 308 36.19 -3.33 -8.80
N PRO A 309 35.03 -2.85 -9.30
CA PRO A 309 34.64 -1.44 -9.23
C PRO A 309 34.23 -1.02 -7.81
N TYR A 310 34.29 0.28 -7.53
CA TYR A 310 33.72 0.80 -6.28
C TYR A 310 32.19 0.65 -6.27
N GLU A 311 31.62 0.38 -5.10
CA GLU A 311 30.17 0.35 -4.85
C GLU A 311 29.45 1.65 -5.27
N VAL A 312 30.17 2.77 -5.16
CA VAL A 312 29.70 4.11 -5.56
C VAL A 312 30.00 4.45 -7.02
N SER A 313 30.43 3.47 -7.83
CA SER A 313 30.62 3.71 -9.27
C SER A 313 29.25 4.01 -9.91
N PRO A 314 29.11 5.14 -10.64
CA PRO A 314 27.82 5.55 -11.16
C PRO A 314 27.42 4.76 -12.41
N ALA A 315 26.12 4.48 -12.51
CA ALA A 315 25.43 4.06 -13.72
C ALA A 315 24.61 5.24 -14.26
N PHE A 316 24.48 5.32 -15.59
CA PHE A 316 23.78 6.41 -16.27
C PHE A 316 22.58 5.86 -17.03
N PHE A 317 21.54 6.69 -17.13
CA PHE A 317 20.24 6.31 -17.65
C PHE A 317 19.63 7.44 -18.46
N ARG A 318 18.86 7.07 -19.48
CA ARG A 318 18.00 8.03 -20.17
C ARG A 318 16.93 8.57 -19.20
N PRO A 319 16.58 9.87 -19.27
CA PRO A 319 15.70 10.53 -18.29
C PRO A 319 14.27 9.97 -18.20
N GLU A 320 13.81 9.24 -19.21
CA GLU A 320 12.51 8.56 -19.24
C GLU A 320 12.35 7.55 -18.11
N VAL A 321 13.44 7.08 -17.49
CA VAL A 321 13.39 6.22 -16.29
C VAL A 321 12.59 6.85 -15.14
N LEU A 322 12.46 8.18 -15.10
CA LEU A 322 11.70 8.87 -14.06
C LEU A 322 10.19 8.96 -14.36
N HIS A 323 9.76 8.66 -15.59
CA HIS A 323 8.35 8.82 -16.00
C HIS A 323 7.41 7.94 -15.18
N LYS A 324 7.79 6.68 -14.93
CA LYS A 324 7.00 5.74 -14.13
C LYS A 324 6.67 6.32 -12.75
N TYR A 325 7.65 6.92 -12.08
CA TYR A 325 7.50 7.42 -10.72
C TYR A 325 6.71 8.73 -10.67
N LYS A 326 6.85 9.59 -11.69
CA LYS A 326 6.07 10.83 -11.79
C LYS A 326 4.60 10.59 -12.14
N ALA A 327 4.30 9.50 -12.85
CA ALA A 327 2.95 9.18 -13.32
C ALA A 327 2.01 8.67 -12.21
N ASP A 328 2.55 8.06 -11.15
CA ASP A 328 1.78 7.49 -10.04
C ASP A 328 2.30 8.01 -8.68
N PRO A 329 1.94 9.24 -8.30
CA PRO A 329 2.36 9.84 -7.03
C PRO A 329 1.68 9.21 -5.79
N GLU A 330 0.62 8.40 -5.97
CA GLU A 330 0.00 7.66 -4.87
C GLU A 330 0.81 6.41 -4.50
N LYS A 331 1.58 5.87 -5.44
CA LYS A 331 2.49 4.73 -5.22
C LYS A 331 3.93 5.18 -4.95
N TYR A 332 4.41 6.15 -5.71
CA TYR A 332 5.81 6.59 -5.64
C TYR A 332 5.95 7.98 -5.04
N LYS A 333 6.94 8.14 -4.17
CA LYS A 333 7.34 9.43 -3.62
C LYS A 333 8.71 9.80 -4.16
N ILE A 334 8.79 10.93 -4.85
CA ILE A 334 10.04 11.51 -5.34
C ILE A 334 10.38 12.70 -4.45
N GLU A 335 11.51 12.64 -3.75
CA GLU A 335 11.97 13.69 -2.84
C GLU A 335 13.37 14.14 -3.20
N ASN A 336 13.49 15.34 -3.77
CA ASN A 336 14.75 15.97 -4.20
C ASN A 336 15.59 15.07 -5.13
N ARG A 337 16.31 14.11 -4.54
CA ARG A 337 17.20 13.15 -5.18
C ARG A 337 16.88 11.70 -4.86
N SER A 338 15.81 11.38 -4.13
CA SER A 338 15.47 10.00 -3.75
C SER A 338 14.12 9.57 -4.30
N ILE A 339 13.92 8.25 -4.42
CA ILE A 339 12.65 7.66 -4.86
C ILE A 339 12.27 6.58 -3.86
N SER A 340 11.02 6.55 -3.42
CA SER A 340 10.52 5.46 -2.57
C SER A 340 9.18 4.95 -3.06
N CYS A 341 8.89 3.67 -2.78
CA CYS A 341 7.63 3.03 -3.11
C CYS A 341 6.96 2.54 -1.83
N ARG A 342 6.00 3.30 -1.27
CA ARG A 342 5.18 2.94 -0.08
C ARG A 342 5.92 2.19 1.06
N GLY A 343 7.20 2.51 1.29
CA GLY A 343 8.05 1.83 2.28
C GLY A 343 8.54 0.43 1.90
N ALA A 344 8.14 -0.13 0.75
CA ALA A 344 8.61 -1.43 0.24
C ALA A 344 10.09 -1.36 -0.20
N TRP A 345 10.47 -0.27 -0.86
CA TRP A 345 11.86 -0.02 -1.23
C TRP A 345 12.16 1.48 -1.32
N HIS A 346 13.45 1.81 -1.32
CA HIS A 346 13.98 3.15 -1.44
C HIS A 346 15.23 3.15 -2.33
N LEU A 347 15.28 4.08 -3.28
CA LEU A 347 16.49 4.48 -3.99
C LEU A 347 17.06 5.72 -3.30
N GLU A 348 18.23 5.57 -2.69
CA GLU A 348 18.84 6.55 -1.81
C GLU A 348 19.16 7.86 -2.52
N THR A 349 19.68 7.78 -3.74
CA THR A 349 20.00 8.98 -4.51
C THR A 349 19.99 8.76 -6.02
N TYR A 350 19.60 9.79 -6.74
CA TYR A 350 19.80 10.00 -8.16
C TYR A 350 20.02 11.50 -8.41
N ASP A 351 20.58 11.86 -9.55
CA ASP A 351 20.52 13.25 -10.03
C ASP A 351 20.59 13.29 -11.55
N ILE A 352 20.37 14.46 -12.14
CA ILE A 352 20.47 14.68 -13.60
C ILE A 352 21.73 15.49 -13.87
N ASN A 353 22.63 14.97 -14.72
CA ASN A 353 23.85 15.68 -15.09
C ASN A 353 23.61 16.75 -16.19
N ALA A 354 24.67 17.47 -16.55
CA ALA A 354 24.61 18.53 -17.57
C ALA A 354 24.16 18.03 -18.95
N GLU A 355 24.39 16.75 -19.25
CA GLU A 355 24.00 16.09 -20.51
C GLU A 355 22.55 15.55 -20.47
N GLY A 356 21.81 15.81 -19.39
CA GLY A 356 20.43 15.34 -19.23
C GLY A 356 20.31 13.85 -18.86
N GLN A 357 21.41 13.18 -18.52
CA GLN A 357 21.39 11.79 -18.06
C GLN A 357 21.05 11.72 -16.58
N VAL A 358 20.15 10.82 -16.23
CA VAL A 358 19.93 10.42 -14.84
C VAL A 358 21.08 9.52 -14.42
N HIS A 359 21.68 9.76 -13.26
CA HIS A 359 22.71 8.89 -12.71
C HIS A 359 22.37 8.48 -11.27
N SER A 360 22.81 7.28 -10.89
CA SER A 360 22.74 6.73 -9.54
C SER A 360 23.89 5.73 -9.34
N TYR A 361 24.11 5.25 -8.12
CA TYR A 361 25.21 4.36 -7.79
C TYR A 361 24.80 2.89 -7.82
N ILE A 362 25.69 2.02 -8.31
CA ILE A 362 25.41 0.60 -8.50
C ILE A 362 24.98 -0.11 -7.21
N ILE A 363 25.50 0.31 -6.05
CA ILE A 363 25.09 -0.24 -4.74
C ILE A 363 23.66 0.09 -4.35
N TYR A 364 23.14 1.25 -4.75
CA TYR A 364 21.77 1.65 -4.44
C TYR A 364 20.80 0.96 -5.40
N LEU A 365 21.17 0.86 -6.68
CA LEU A 365 20.43 0.07 -7.66
C LEU A 365 20.33 -1.40 -7.24
N SER A 366 21.37 -1.99 -6.66
CA SER A 366 21.34 -3.40 -6.24
C SER A 366 20.43 -3.69 -5.05
N ARG A 367 20.02 -2.66 -4.30
CA ARG A 367 19.07 -2.77 -3.18
C ARG A 367 17.62 -2.77 -3.65
N LEU A 368 17.35 -2.30 -4.87
CA LEU A 368 16.00 -2.30 -5.43
C LEU A 368 15.50 -3.73 -5.70
N PRO A 369 14.18 -3.98 -5.69
CA PRO A 369 13.62 -5.24 -6.16
C PRO A 369 14.08 -5.57 -7.58
N TYR A 370 14.25 -6.85 -7.88
CA TYR A 370 14.85 -7.26 -9.16
C TYR A 370 14.09 -6.74 -10.39
N GLU A 371 12.76 -6.70 -10.36
CA GLU A 371 11.98 -6.14 -11.47
C GLU A 371 12.19 -4.63 -11.62
N GLU A 372 12.42 -3.92 -10.52
CA GLU A 372 12.76 -2.50 -10.55
C GLU A 372 14.18 -2.32 -11.12
N GLN A 373 15.14 -3.18 -10.75
CA GLN A 373 16.46 -3.20 -11.39
C GLN A 373 16.38 -3.43 -12.90
N LEU A 374 15.50 -4.33 -13.37
CA LEU A 374 15.27 -4.57 -14.79
C LEU A 374 14.64 -3.36 -15.48
N TYR A 375 13.71 -2.67 -14.82
CA TYR A 375 13.16 -1.41 -15.31
C TYR A 375 14.26 -0.38 -15.53
N TRP A 376 15.10 -0.10 -14.52
CA TRP A 376 16.26 0.78 -14.66
C TRP A 376 17.22 0.31 -15.76
N LYS A 377 17.50 -0.99 -15.85
CA LYS A 377 18.38 -1.56 -16.87
C LYS A 377 17.90 -1.23 -18.29
N SER A 378 16.59 -1.20 -18.54
CA SER A 378 16.05 -0.88 -19.88
C SER A 378 16.38 0.55 -20.36
N PHE A 379 16.70 1.47 -19.43
CA PHE A 379 17.11 2.84 -19.72
C PHE A 379 18.61 3.08 -19.58
N ASN A 380 19.38 2.08 -19.17
CA ASN A 380 20.81 2.22 -18.92
C ASN A 380 21.58 2.51 -20.22
N GLU A 381 22.47 3.49 -20.16
CA GLU A 381 23.31 3.91 -21.27
C GLU A 381 24.73 4.31 -20.79
N PRO A 382 25.74 4.33 -21.69
CA PRO A 382 27.06 4.83 -21.34
C PRO A 382 27.05 6.31 -20.89
N PRO A 383 27.99 6.74 -20.03
CA PRO A 383 28.13 8.15 -19.66
C PRO A 383 28.43 9.02 -20.88
N LYS A 384 27.66 10.09 -21.06
CA LYS A 384 27.93 11.20 -22.01
C LYS A 384 28.72 12.32 -21.32
N GLY A 385 28.66 12.38 -20.00
CA GLY A 385 29.38 13.34 -19.16
C GLY A 385 29.58 12.82 -17.73
N PRO A 386 30.17 13.64 -16.84
CA PRO A 386 30.32 13.29 -15.43
C PRO A 386 28.97 13.26 -14.71
N ILE A 387 28.96 12.84 -13.45
CA ILE A 387 27.83 13.07 -12.56
C ILE A 387 27.63 14.58 -12.33
N SER A 388 26.47 14.97 -11.79
CA SER A 388 26.18 16.39 -11.51
C SER A 388 27.16 16.96 -10.47
N ALA A 389 27.51 18.24 -10.60
CA ALA A 389 28.40 18.93 -9.67
C ALA A 389 27.85 18.89 -8.23
N ARG A 390 26.53 19.08 -8.10
CA ARG A 390 25.80 18.93 -6.85
C ARG A 390 26.01 17.56 -6.20
N ALA A 391 25.93 16.47 -6.97
CA ALA A 391 26.18 15.12 -6.45
C ALA A 391 27.62 14.93 -5.96
N ILE A 392 28.62 15.52 -6.63
CA ILE A 392 30.00 15.49 -6.16
C ILE A 392 30.10 16.16 -4.77
N GLN A 393 29.55 17.36 -4.66
CA GLN A 393 29.57 18.16 -3.45
C GLN A 393 28.89 17.47 -2.25
N THR A 394 27.68 16.94 -2.46
CA THR A 394 26.91 16.37 -1.36
C THR A 394 27.30 14.93 -1.03
N ASP A 395 27.61 14.11 -2.04
CA ASP A 395 27.77 12.67 -1.84
C ASP A 395 29.22 12.29 -1.51
N PHE A 396 30.20 13.12 -1.90
CA PHE A 396 31.64 12.84 -1.71
C PHE A 396 32.37 13.89 -0.89
N GLU A 397 32.10 15.18 -1.08
CA GLU A 397 32.74 16.23 -0.28
C GLU A 397 32.07 16.41 1.09
N GLY A 398 30.85 15.87 1.26
CA GLY A 398 30.10 15.94 2.50
C GLY A 398 29.64 17.36 2.86
N THR A 399 29.47 18.23 1.85
CA THR A 399 29.01 19.61 2.05
C THR A 399 27.62 19.81 1.47
N TRP A 400 26.83 20.67 2.13
CA TRP A 400 25.52 21.04 1.60
C TRP A 400 25.69 21.79 0.29
N SER A 401 24.84 21.50 -0.69
CA SER A 401 24.82 22.29 -1.90
C SER A 401 24.31 23.69 -1.59
N THR A 402 25.13 24.69 -1.90
CA THR A 402 24.77 26.12 -1.82
C THR A 402 24.14 26.62 -3.12
N ASP A 403 23.98 25.74 -4.12
CA ASP A 403 23.38 26.10 -5.38
C ASP A 403 21.92 26.45 -5.16
N TYR A 404 21.51 27.60 -5.69
CA TYR A 404 20.13 28.04 -5.64
C TYR A 404 19.25 27.08 -6.46
N ASP A 405 18.40 26.30 -5.78
CA ASP A 405 17.35 25.47 -6.39
C ASP A 405 16.01 26.24 -6.35
N PRO A 406 15.55 26.81 -7.47
CA PRO A 406 14.38 27.67 -7.46
C PRO A 406 13.09 26.94 -7.06
N LEU A 407 12.93 25.68 -7.50
CA LEU A 407 11.71 24.93 -7.25
C LEU A 407 11.64 24.48 -5.79
N GLU A 408 12.75 24.01 -5.21
CA GLU A 408 12.77 23.59 -3.81
C GLU A 408 12.64 24.77 -2.84
N ASN A 409 13.25 25.93 -3.15
CA ASN A 409 13.02 27.16 -2.37
C ASN A 409 11.55 27.61 -2.44
N LEU A 410 10.96 27.61 -3.64
CA LEU A 410 9.55 27.94 -3.82
C LEU A 410 8.63 26.99 -3.03
N LYS A 411 8.88 25.67 -3.09
CA LYS A 411 8.15 24.68 -2.30
C LYS A 411 8.29 24.91 -0.81
N ARG A 412 9.49 25.26 -0.33
CA ARG A 412 9.73 25.57 1.10
C ARG A 412 8.86 26.75 1.55
N ARG A 413 8.82 27.83 0.76
CA ARG A 413 7.98 29.00 1.06
C ARG A 413 6.49 28.68 1.04
N VAL A 414 6.04 27.90 0.05
CA VAL A 414 4.64 27.46 -0.02
C VAL A 414 4.27 26.63 1.21
N ARG A 415 5.10 25.67 1.63
CA ARG A 415 4.84 24.88 2.86
C ARG A 415 4.76 25.77 4.10
N ALA A 416 5.68 26.72 4.23
CA ALA A 416 5.65 27.67 5.35
C ALA A 416 4.39 28.56 5.34
N LEU A 417 3.88 28.93 4.16
CA LEU A 417 2.58 29.61 4.02
C LEU A 417 1.39 28.70 4.33
N ASP A 418 1.46 27.42 3.94
CA ASP A 418 0.44 26.43 4.27
C ASP A 418 0.36 26.21 5.80
N ASP A 419 1.51 26.17 6.48
CA ASP A 419 1.60 26.03 7.94
C ASP A 419 1.10 27.29 8.68
N LEU A 420 1.47 28.49 8.19
CA LEU A 420 1.03 29.75 8.78
C LEU A 420 -0.46 30.04 8.50
N ALA A 421 -0.95 29.60 7.33
CA ALA A 421 -2.31 29.79 6.83
C ALA A 421 -2.86 31.23 6.98
N PRO A 422 -2.15 32.27 6.48
CA PRO A 422 -2.66 33.64 6.55
C PRO A 422 -3.96 33.79 5.75
N ALA A 423 -4.82 34.73 6.11
CA ALA A 423 -6.16 34.86 5.52
C ALA A 423 -6.16 34.94 3.98
N TRP A 424 -5.13 35.55 3.37
CA TRP A 424 -5.00 35.69 1.92
C TRP A 424 -4.45 34.45 1.19
N TRP A 425 -4.08 33.41 1.93
CA TRP A 425 -3.57 32.15 1.41
C TRP A 425 -4.52 31.00 1.76
N ASN A 426 -4.83 30.18 0.77
CA ASN A 426 -5.54 28.93 0.96
C ASN A 426 -4.50 27.79 1.03
N PRO A 427 -4.30 27.15 2.20
CA PRO A 427 -3.37 26.06 2.33
C PRO A 427 -3.62 24.98 1.28
N ARG A 428 -2.56 24.60 0.58
CA ARG A 428 -2.63 23.54 -0.42
C ARG A 428 -2.74 22.21 0.33
N ARG A 429 -3.85 21.49 0.15
CA ARG A 429 -4.07 20.14 0.73
C ARG A 429 -2.79 19.30 0.60
N ASP A 430 -2.51 18.46 1.60
CA ASP A 430 -1.36 17.57 1.64
C ASP A 430 -1.11 16.92 0.27
N GLY A 431 0.07 17.17 -0.30
CA GLY A 431 0.55 16.46 -1.48
C GLY A 431 0.83 17.30 -2.73
N LEU A 432 0.27 18.50 -2.88
CA LEU A 432 0.53 19.32 -4.09
C LEU A 432 2.01 19.72 -4.22
N THR A 433 2.66 20.10 -3.11
CA THR A 433 4.08 20.47 -3.13
C THR A 433 4.99 19.27 -3.41
N SER A 434 4.55 18.04 -3.12
CA SER A 434 5.32 16.82 -3.38
C SER A 434 5.20 16.29 -4.81
N VAL A 435 4.20 16.72 -5.59
CA VAL A 435 3.99 16.21 -6.96
C VAL A 435 4.49 17.13 -8.08
N VAL A 436 4.90 18.36 -7.75
CA VAL A 436 5.53 19.28 -8.71
C VAL A 436 7.01 18.93 -8.85
N HIS A 437 7.45 18.64 -10.06
CA HIS A 437 8.83 18.28 -10.36
C HIS A 437 9.36 19.08 -11.56
N LEU A 438 10.68 19.24 -11.63
CA LEU A 438 11.31 19.71 -12.86
C LEU A 438 11.07 18.69 -13.98
N PRO A 439 10.77 19.12 -15.23
CA PRO A 439 10.76 18.23 -16.38
C PRO A 439 12.06 17.42 -16.46
N ALA A 440 11.93 16.10 -16.53
CA ALA A 440 13.05 15.17 -16.64
C ALA A 440 13.46 15.03 -18.12
N THR A 441 12.47 15.00 -19.01
CA THR A 441 12.68 14.91 -20.45
C THR A 441 12.32 16.21 -21.16
N ASP A 442 12.73 16.35 -22.42
CA ASP A 442 12.30 17.45 -23.28
C ASP A 442 10.92 17.17 -23.95
N SER A 443 10.01 16.55 -23.20
CA SER A 443 8.64 16.28 -23.63
C SER A 443 7.74 17.50 -23.37
N ALA A 444 7.09 18.00 -24.42
CA ALA A 444 6.15 19.12 -24.30
C ALA A 444 4.93 18.78 -23.43
N ALA A 445 4.53 17.49 -23.39
CA ALA A 445 3.45 17.02 -22.53
C ALA A 445 3.86 17.04 -21.05
N GLU A 446 5.04 16.49 -20.73
CA GLU A 446 5.58 16.55 -19.35
C GLU A 446 5.74 18.00 -18.89
N TRP A 447 6.28 18.87 -19.74
CA TRP A 447 6.42 20.29 -19.46
C TRP A 447 5.09 21.00 -19.17
N ALA A 448 4.07 20.75 -20.00
CA ALA A 448 2.72 21.31 -19.80
C ALA A 448 2.08 20.81 -18.49
N ASP A 449 2.26 19.53 -18.17
CA ASP A 449 1.80 18.91 -16.94
C ASP A 449 2.43 19.58 -15.71
N GLU A 450 3.75 19.74 -15.70
CA GLU A 450 4.46 20.37 -14.58
C GLU A 450 4.12 21.86 -14.43
N ILE A 451 3.94 22.61 -15.52
CA ILE A 451 3.46 24.00 -15.46
C ILE A 451 2.10 24.08 -14.78
N HIS A 452 1.18 23.17 -15.15
CA HIS A 452 -0.15 23.16 -14.57
C HIS A 452 -0.11 22.86 -13.07
N LYS A 453 0.68 21.86 -12.66
CA LYS A 453 0.86 21.53 -11.24
C LYS A 453 1.49 22.70 -10.47
N LEU A 454 2.45 23.42 -11.07
CA LEU A 454 3.06 24.61 -10.47
C LEU A 454 2.04 25.76 -10.29
N ASP A 455 1.17 26.02 -11.26
CA ASP A 455 0.06 26.99 -11.15
C ASP A 455 -0.90 26.60 -10.01
N GLN A 456 -1.29 25.33 -9.94
CA GLN A 456 -2.15 24.81 -8.87
C GLN A 456 -1.51 24.90 -7.48
N MET A 457 -0.20 24.64 -7.38
CA MET A 457 0.54 24.74 -6.13
C MET A 457 0.65 26.20 -5.66
N LEU A 458 0.91 27.14 -6.58
CA LEU A 458 1.28 28.51 -6.22
C LEU A 458 0.14 29.51 -6.43
N VAL A 459 -0.33 29.69 -7.66
CA VAL A 459 -1.24 30.79 -8.03
C VAL A 459 -2.63 30.56 -7.45
N GLU A 460 -3.12 29.32 -7.47
CA GLU A 460 -4.43 28.97 -6.89
C GLU A 460 -4.45 29.02 -5.35
N GLY A 461 -3.31 29.24 -4.69
CA GLY A 461 -3.25 29.50 -3.25
C GLY A 461 -3.78 30.88 -2.87
N PHE A 462 -3.66 31.89 -3.75
CA PHE A 462 -4.05 33.26 -3.42
C PHE A 462 -5.57 33.47 -3.43
N GLN A 463 -6.11 33.99 -2.33
CA GLN A 463 -7.54 34.23 -2.16
C GLN A 463 -7.97 35.65 -2.58
N PRO A 464 -8.86 35.83 -3.58
CA PRO A 464 -9.24 37.16 -4.05
C PRO A 464 -9.96 38.04 -3.02
N ARG A 465 -10.79 37.46 -2.15
CA ARG A 465 -11.58 38.24 -1.19
C ARG A 465 -10.70 38.92 -0.11
N PRO A 466 -9.85 38.19 0.62
CA PRO A 466 -8.90 38.81 1.56
C PRO A 466 -7.92 39.78 0.88
N LEU A 467 -7.48 39.50 -0.35
CA LEU A 467 -6.62 40.44 -1.10
C LEU A 467 -7.30 41.77 -1.38
N ARG A 468 -8.62 41.79 -1.64
CA ARG A 468 -9.38 43.04 -1.80
C ARG A 468 -9.40 43.86 -0.50
N GLU A 469 -9.55 43.20 0.63
CA GLU A 469 -9.54 43.84 1.95
C GLU A 469 -8.16 44.51 2.21
N LEU A 470 -7.07 43.84 1.82
CA LEU A 470 -5.71 44.38 1.89
C LEU A 470 -5.49 45.59 0.97
N VAL A 471 -6.00 45.55 -0.27
CA VAL A 471 -5.94 46.70 -1.20
C VAL A 471 -6.67 47.91 -0.61
N THR A 472 -7.89 47.72 -0.09
CA THR A 472 -8.66 48.80 0.54
C THR A 472 -7.97 49.34 1.79
N ALA A 473 -7.37 48.48 2.62
CA ALA A 473 -6.63 48.91 3.81
C ALA A 473 -5.42 49.80 3.48
N LYS A 474 -4.81 49.62 2.30
CA LYS A 474 -3.73 50.49 1.78
C LYS A 474 -4.24 51.71 1.01
N GLY A 475 -5.56 51.95 0.97
CA GLY A 475 -6.16 53.10 0.27
C GLY A 475 -6.29 52.94 -1.25
N GLY A 476 -6.08 51.73 -1.78
CA GLY A 476 -6.28 51.41 -3.19
C GLY A 476 -7.74 51.11 -3.54
N THR A 477 -8.03 51.10 -4.84
CA THR A 477 -9.35 50.77 -5.39
C THR A 477 -9.26 49.60 -6.36
N PHE A 478 -10.31 48.79 -6.47
CA PHE A 478 -10.35 47.66 -7.39
C PHE A 478 -11.69 47.55 -8.10
N GLU A 479 -11.71 46.91 -9.27
CA GLU A 479 -12.93 46.59 -10.01
C GLU A 479 -13.24 45.09 -9.94
N GLN A 480 -14.52 44.75 -10.02
CA GLN A 480 -14.92 43.37 -10.25
C GLN A 480 -15.02 43.13 -11.77
N PRO A 481 -14.52 42.01 -12.32
CA PRO A 481 -14.04 40.80 -11.62
C PRO A 481 -12.50 40.65 -11.61
N TRP A 482 -11.75 41.51 -10.90
CA TRP A 482 -10.30 41.29 -10.76
C TRP A 482 -9.98 39.99 -10.00
N GLY A 483 -9.08 39.20 -10.60
CA GLY A 483 -8.50 37.99 -9.99
C GLY A 483 -7.34 38.31 -9.04
N SER A 484 -6.86 37.28 -8.34
CA SER A 484 -5.82 37.39 -7.29
C SER A 484 -4.55 38.10 -7.76
N LEU A 485 -4.03 37.77 -8.96
CA LEU A 485 -2.80 38.37 -9.48
C LEU A 485 -2.94 39.87 -9.78
N ARG A 486 -4.11 40.32 -10.25
CA ARG A 486 -4.35 41.76 -10.47
C ARG A 486 -4.50 42.50 -9.14
N LEU A 487 -5.10 41.87 -8.14
CA LEU A 487 -5.22 42.42 -6.80
C LEU A 487 -3.87 42.54 -6.10
N LEU A 488 -2.96 41.56 -6.26
CA LEU A 488 -1.59 41.63 -5.76
C LEU A 488 -0.82 42.81 -6.37
N GLU A 489 -0.95 43.04 -7.68
CA GLU A 489 -0.33 44.19 -8.34
C GLU A 489 -0.87 45.52 -7.77
N GLU A 490 -2.19 45.66 -7.65
CA GLU A 490 -2.82 46.86 -7.08
C GLU A 490 -2.40 47.09 -5.63
N MET A 491 -2.23 46.01 -4.85
CA MET A 491 -1.78 46.10 -3.47
C MET A 491 -0.39 46.74 -3.35
N PHE A 492 0.54 46.40 -4.25
CA PHE A 492 1.85 47.06 -4.29
C PHE A 492 1.74 48.54 -4.69
N VAL A 493 0.90 48.86 -5.67
CA VAL A 493 0.66 50.25 -6.10
C VAL A 493 0.08 51.09 -4.95
N ALA A 494 -0.92 50.56 -4.26
CA ALA A 494 -1.50 51.20 -3.07
C ALA A 494 -0.47 51.33 -1.92
N GLY A 495 0.52 50.45 -1.86
CA GLY A 495 1.68 50.53 -0.97
C GLY A 495 2.72 51.59 -1.35
N GLY A 496 2.51 52.35 -2.43
CA GLY A 496 3.41 53.41 -2.90
C GLY A 496 4.45 52.95 -3.93
N MET A 497 4.38 51.70 -4.40
CA MET A 497 5.26 51.21 -5.47
C MET A 497 4.83 51.78 -6.84
N PRO A 498 5.76 52.22 -7.70
CA PRO A 498 5.43 52.62 -9.06
C PRO A 498 4.70 51.51 -9.82
N PRO A 499 3.67 51.80 -10.64
CA PRO A 499 2.90 50.78 -11.36
C PRO A 499 3.75 49.84 -12.23
N ALA A 500 4.84 50.35 -12.83
CA ALA A 500 5.75 49.53 -13.62
C ALA A 500 6.48 48.47 -12.77
N ASP A 501 6.91 48.85 -11.57
CA ASP A 501 7.64 47.96 -10.65
C ASP A 501 6.69 46.93 -10.03
N ALA A 502 5.48 47.36 -9.63
CA ALA A 502 4.43 46.47 -9.13
C ALA A 502 4.04 45.41 -10.16
N LYS A 503 3.92 45.82 -11.43
CA LYS A 503 3.72 44.88 -12.54
C LYS A 503 4.89 43.91 -12.66
N GLY A 504 6.13 44.39 -12.57
CA GLY A 504 7.34 43.58 -12.62
C GLY A 504 7.41 42.50 -11.54
N VAL A 505 6.97 42.79 -10.31
CA VAL A 505 6.93 41.82 -9.20
C VAL A 505 5.98 40.67 -9.50
N VAL A 506 4.78 40.95 -10.03
CA VAL A 506 3.73 39.95 -10.22
C VAL A 506 3.81 39.26 -11.59
N GLU A 507 4.59 39.80 -12.52
CA GLU A 507 4.71 39.30 -13.90
C GLU A 507 5.08 37.81 -14.00
N PRO A 508 6.02 37.25 -13.20
CA PRO A 508 6.33 35.82 -13.26
C PRO A 508 5.12 34.92 -12.95
N LEU A 509 4.30 35.31 -11.96
CA LEU A 509 3.07 34.60 -11.60
C LEU A 509 2.01 34.71 -12.70
N LYS A 510 1.91 35.88 -13.36
CA LYS A 510 1.02 36.06 -14.51
C LYS A 510 1.46 35.22 -15.71
N ARG A 511 2.76 35.16 -15.99
CA ARG A 511 3.33 34.30 -17.05
C ARG A 511 3.00 32.83 -16.78
N LEU A 512 3.23 32.36 -15.56
CA LEU A 512 2.85 31.01 -15.13
C LEU A 512 1.35 30.74 -15.37
N HIS A 513 0.48 31.63 -14.87
CA HIS A 513 -0.96 31.48 -14.99
C HIS A 513 -1.46 31.53 -16.44
N ALA A 514 -0.84 32.38 -17.27
CA ALA A 514 -1.18 32.51 -18.68
C ALA A 514 -0.83 31.26 -19.50
N LEU A 515 0.24 30.54 -19.12
CA LEU A 515 0.68 29.32 -19.81
C LEU A 515 -0.26 28.12 -19.57
N ARG A 516 -0.95 28.06 -18.43
CA ARG A 516 -1.84 26.93 -18.06
C ARG A 516 -2.90 26.61 -19.13
N THR A 517 -3.61 27.63 -19.61
CA THR A 517 -4.79 27.45 -20.47
C THR A 517 -4.43 26.96 -21.88
N PRO A 518 -3.48 27.57 -22.60
CA PRO A 518 -3.10 27.08 -23.92
C PRO A 518 -2.47 25.69 -23.87
N LEU A 519 -1.68 25.37 -22.84
CA LEU A 519 -0.89 24.13 -22.77
C LEU A 519 -1.70 22.86 -22.44
N LYS A 520 -2.71 22.93 -21.54
CA LYS A 520 -3.55 21.77 -21.18
C LYS A 520 -5.04 21.92 -21.48
N GLY A 521 -5.57 23.13 -21.63
CA GLY A 521 -7.00 23.41 -21.86
C GLY A 521 -7.43 23.28 -23.33
N HIS A 522 -8.58 23.84 -23.70
CA HIS A 522 -9.10 23.91 -25.09
C HIS A 522 -8.24 24.76 -26.06
N GLY A 523 -6.99 25.08 -25.71
CA GLY A 523 -6.07 25.83 -26.55
C GLY A 523 -5.82 25.15 -27.90
N ALA A 524 -5.71 25.95 -28.95
CA ALA A 524 -5.45 25.43 -30.28
C ALA A 524 -4.09 24.72 -30.32
N LEU A 525 -4.01 23.62 -31.08
CA LEU A 525 -2.76 22.87 -31.31
C LEU A 525 -1.64 23.77 -31.85
N SER A 526 -1.98 24.83 -32.59
CA SER A 526 -1.04 25.84 -33.08
C SER A 526 -0.34 26.58 -31.93
N ASP A 527 -1.10 26.99 -30.92
CA ASP A 527 -0.61 27.86 -29.84
C ASP A 527 0.34 27.08 -28.94
N ARG A 528 0.01 25.82 -28.66
CA ARG A 528 0.90 24.90 -27.92
C ARG A 528 2.23 24.71 -28.63
N LYS A 529 2.21 24.51 -29.95
CA LYS A 529 3.42 24.34 -30.75
C LYS A 529 4.27 25.61 -30.77
N ALA A 530 3.63 26.79 -30.86
CA ALA A 530 4.32 28.07 -30.84
C ALA A 530 5.03 28.31 -29.49
N LEU A 531 4.30 28.15 -28.38
CA LEU A 531 4.87 28.30 -27.02
C LEU A 531 6.00 27.29 -26.76
N ALA A 532 5.83 26.05 -27.22
CA ALA A 532 6.85 25.02 -27.10
C ALA A 532 8.12 25.36 -27.91
N ALA A 533 7.96 25.93 -29.11
CA ALA A 533 9.06 26.39 -29.93
C ALA A 533 9.78 27.58 -29.27
N GLU A 534 9.04 28.57 -28.79
CA GLU A 534 9.57 29.73 -28.07
C GLU A 534 10.39 29.30 -26.85
N ALA A 535 9.86 28.42 -26.00
CA ALA A 535 10.56 27.93 -24.82
C ALA A 535 11.89 27.24 -25.16
N ARG A 536 11.95 26.50 -26.26
CA ARG A 536 13.19 25.87 -26.73
C ARG A 536 14.17 26.87 -27.34
N THR A 537 13.67 27.82 -28.12
CA THR A 537 14.52 28.83 -28.76
C THR A 537 15.14 29.78 -27.73
N GLU A 538 14.38 30.21 -26.73
CA GLU A 538 14.84 31.17 -25.73
C GLU A 538 15.69 30.49 -24.63
N PHE A 539 15.32 29.28 -24.19
CA PHE A 539 15.94 28.63 -23.02
C PHE A 539 16.71 27.33 -23.33
N GLY A 540 16.67 26.84 -24.57
CA GLY A 540 17.35 25.61 -25.01
C GLY A 540 16.65 24.31 -24.64
N SER A 541 15.89 24.26 -23.53
CA SER A 541 15.11 23.09 -23.11
C SER A 541 13.89 23.47 -22.27
N PHE A 542 12.91 22.58 -22.18
CA PHE A 542 11.76 22.78 -21.29
C PHE A 542 12.14 22.81 -19.82
N ARG A 543 13.14 22.03 -19.42
CA ARG A 543 13.66 22.05 -18.05
C ARG A 543 14.23 23.42 -17.71
N ALA A 544 15.06 24.00 -18.58
CA ALA A 544 15.64 25.32 -18.37
C ALA A 544 14.57 26.42 -18.30
N HIS A 545 13.58 26.40 -19.21
CA HIS A 545 12.45 27.33 -19.15
C HIS A 545 11.67 27.20 -17.84
N PHE A 546 11.36 25.98 -17.40
CA PHE A 546 10.66 25.74 -16.15
C PHE A 546 11.45 26.24 -14.93
N THR A 547 12.76 25.96 -14.88
CA THR A 547 13.65 26.43 -13.80
C THR A 547 13.66 27.95 -13.72
N GLN A 548 13.75 28.65 -14.87
CA GLN A 548 13.70 30.11 -14.91
C GLN A 548 12.34 30.66 -14.46
N LEU A 549 11.25 30.03 -14.89
CA LEU A 549 9.90 30.41 -14.47
C LEU A 549 9.72 30.23 -12.96
N ALA A 550 10.20 29.11 -12.40
CA ALA A 550 10.18 28.86 -10.96
C ALA A 550 11.02 29.90 -10.19
N ALA A 551 12.19 30.30 -10.69
CA ALA A 551 13.02 31.35 -10.08
C ALA A 551 12.34 32.72 -10.05
N GLY A 552 11.68 33.09 -11.15
CA GLY A 552 10.86 34.30 -11.19
C GLY A 552 9.71 34.23 -10.18
N CYS A 553 9.05 33.08 -10.08
CA CYS A 553 7.95 32.86 -9.13
C CYS A 553 8.42 32.87 -7.67
N ASP A 554 9.56 32.27 -7.34
CA ASP A 554 10.15 32.32 -5.99
C ASP A 554 10.50 33.75 -5.59
N THR A 555 11.13 34.50 -6.50
CA THR A 555 11.46 35.92 -6.27
C THR A 555 10.19 36.74 -6.05
N ALA A 556 9.16 36.55 -6.87
CA ALA A 556 7.87 37.21 -6.73
C ALA A 556 7.20 36.86 -5.40
N LEU A 557 7.17 35.58 -5.03
CA LEU A 557 6.57 35.11 -3.78
C LEU A 557 7.31 35.66 -2.56
N LYS A 558 8.65 35.67 -2.56
CA LYS A 558 9.46 36.29 -1.50
C LYS A 558 9.05 37.74 -1.30
N ARG A 559 8.94 38.53 -2.38
CA ARG A 559 8.50 39.94 -2.30
C ARG A 559 7.09 40.12 -1.77
N ILE A 560 6.17 39.23 -2.13
CA ILE A 560 4.79 39.23 -1.62
C ILE A 560 4.78 38.92 -0.12
N ILE A 561 5.58 37.95 0.32
CA ILE A 561 5.71 37.58 1.74
C ILE A 561 6.32 38.75 2.53
N ASP A 562 7.38 39.38 2.04
CA ASP A 562 8.01 40.55 2.69
C ASP A 562 7.00 41.69 2.93
N GLU A 563 6.13 41.94 1.95
CA GLU A 563 5.13 43.02 2.00
C GLU A 563 3.93 42.69 2.89
N LEU A 564 3.46 41.43 2.85
CA LEU A 564 2.24 40.99 3.55
C LEU A 564 2.48 40.43 4.95
N LEU A 565 3.71 39.98 5.23
CA LEU A 565 4.14 39.37 6.48
C LEU A 565 5.52 39.92 6.88
N PRO A 566 5.63 41.25 7.13
CA PRO A 566 6.90 41.88 7.43
C PRO A 566 7.51 41.29 8.71
N GLY A 567 8.79 40.93 8.65
CA GLY A 567 9.52 40.32 9.77
C GLY A 567 9.25 38.82 9.98
N SER A 568 8.60 38.15 9.02
CA SER A 568 8.51 36.68 9.03
C SER A 568 9.79 36.04 8.48
N ASP A 569 10.26 34.97 9.13
CA ASP A 569 11.42 34.19 8.68
C ASP A 569 11.12 33.37 7.40
N ILE A 570 9.89 33.43 6.89
CA ILE A 570 9.46 32.69 5.68
C ILE A 570 10.16 33.23 4.42
N ALA A 571 10.58 34.50 4.45
CA ALA A 571 11.22 35.17 3.33
C ALA A 571 12.70 34.78 3.13
N ASP A 572 13.35 34.17 4.12
CA ASP A 572 14.73 33.69 4.05
C ASP A 572 14.80 32.16 3.87
#